data_AF-A0A2T2TG78-F1
#
_entry.id   AF-A0A2T2TG78-F1
#
_cell.length_a   1.000
_cell.length_b   1.000
_cell.length_c   1.000
_cell.angle_alpha   90.00
_cell.angle_beta   90.00
_cell.angle_gamma   90.00
#
_symmetry.space_group_name_H-M   'P 1'
#
loop_
_entity.id
_entity.type
_entity.pdbx_description
1 polymer ?
#
loop_
_entity_poly.entity_id
_entity_poly.type
_entity_poly.pdbx_seq_one_letter_code
_entity_poly.pdbx_strand_id
1 'polypeptide(L)' 'YGEFLGCHIIGQDATELISEVVASRKLETTGFEIMESMHPHPTLSEAVMEATRDAYGQPINI' A
#
# COMPACT_ATOMS: atom_id res chain seq x y z
N TYR A 1 -0.64 13.55 12.07
CA TYR A 1 0.37 13.34 11.02
C TYR A 1 0.19 11.93 10.50
N GLY A 2 -0.58 11.75 9.43
CA GLY A 2 -0.91 10.43 8.84
C GLY A 2 0.24 9.87 8.01
N GLU A 3 1.45 9.98 8.52
CA GLU A 3 2.69 9.58 7.84
C GLU A 3 2.72 8.05 7.67
N PHE A 4 3.08 7.61 6.47
CA PHE A 4 3.30 6.20 6.21
C PHE A 4 4.62 5.75 6.84
N LEU A 5 4.55 4.89 7.85
CA LEU A 5 5.73 4.45 8.60
C LEU A 5 6.50 3.33 7.91
N GLY A 6 5.79 2.43 7.21
CA GLY A 6 6.37 1.31 6.48
C GLY A 6 5.35 0.20 6.20
N CYS A 7 5.82 -0.87 5.55
CA CYS A 7 5.03 -2.05 5.22
C CYS A 7 5.91 -3.30 5.31
N HIS A 8 5.32 -4.43 5.69
CA HIS A 8 5.92 -5.75 5.62
C HIS A 8 5.10 -6.61 4.67
N ILE A 9 5.76 -7.32 3.75
CA ILE A 9 5.11 -8.12 2.72
C ILE A 9 5.67 -9.54 2.77
N ILE A 10 4.77 -10.53 2.81
CA ILE A 10 5.09 -11.95 2.70
C ILE A 10 4.19 -12.53 1.61
N GLY A 11 4.77 -13.10 0.56
CA GLY A 11 4.01 -13.67 -0.55
C GLY A 11 4.82 -13.72 -1.84
N GLN A 12 4.13 -14.07 -2.93
CA GLN A 12 4.67 -14.02 -4.27
C GLN A 12 4.99 -12.57 -4.66
N ASP A 13 6.10 -12.35 -5.37
CA ASP A 13 6.55 -11.05 -5.87
C ASP A 13 6.71 -9.95 -4.79
N ALA A 14 6.90 -10.34 -3.53
CA ALA A 14 7.08 -9.41 -2.41
C ALA A 14 8.22 -8.38 -2.65
N THR A 15 9.28 -8.78 -3.35
CA THR A 15 10.40 -7.91 -3.72
C THR A 15 10.01 -6.84 -4.75
N GLU A 16 9.04 -7.12 -5.62
CA GLU A 16 8.52 -6.14 -6.57
C GLU A 16 7.56 -5.19 -5.87
N LEU A 17 6.66 -5.71 -5.03
CA LEU A 17 5.69 -4.91 -4.28
C LEU A 17 6.36 -3.97 -3.26
N ILE A 18 7.42 -4.42 -2.58
CA ILE A 18 8.12 -3.58 -1.61
C ILE A 18 8.81 -2.38 -2.28
N SER A 19 9.11 -2.45 -3.58
CA SER A 19 9.71 -1.33 -4.31
C SER A 19 8.78 -0.11 -4.36
N GLU A 20 7.47 -0.34 -4.49
CA GLU A 20 6.45 0.72 -4.41
C GLU A 20 6.44 1.39 -3.04
N VAL A 21 6.40 0.57 -1.97
CA VAL A 21 6.43 1.02 -0.57
C VAL A 21 7.67 1.86 -0.27
N VAL A 22 8.84 1.43 -0.77
CA VAL A 22 10.10 2.16 -0.60
C VAL A 22 10.04 3.52 -1.28
N ALA A 23 9.50 3.61 -2.49
CA ALA A 23 9.32 4.86 -3.21
C ALA A 23 8.36 5.80 -2.46
N SER A 24 7.20 5.31 -2.03
CA SER A 24 6.21 6.07 -1.26
C SER A 24 6.78 6.57 0.08
N ARG A 25 7.54 5.73 0.80
CA ARG A 25 8.21 6.15 2.04
C ARG A 25 9.24 7.25 1.80
N LYS A 26 9.98 7.17 0.69
CA LYS A 26 11.00 8.15 0.31
C LYS A 26 10.40 9.50 -0.07
N LEU A 27 9.19 9.50 -0.64
CA LEU A 27 8.43 10.69 -0.98
C LEU A 27 7.63 11.26 0.20
N GLU A 28 7.77 10.67 1.39
CA GLU A 28 7.03 11.07 2.59
C GLU A 28 5.50 11.01 2.40
N THR A 29 5.05 10.08 1.54
CA THR A 29 3.64 9.86 1.23
C THR A 29 2.85 9.48 2.49
N THR A 30 1.61 9.91 2.55
CA THR A 30 0.66 9.59 3.61
C THR A 30 -0.11 8.31 3.31
N GLY A 31 -0.68 7.68 4.33
CA GLY A 31 -1.55 6.53 4.11
C GLY A 31 -2.76 6.85 3.24
N PHE A 32 -3.29 8.08 3.30
CA PHE A 32 -4.39 8.54 2.44
C PHE A 32 -4.01 8.56 0.95
N GLU A 33 -2.83 9.05 0.61
CA GLU A 33 -2.34 9.09 -0.77
C GLU A 33 -2.13 7.67 -1.34
N ILE A 34 -1.73 6.69 -0.51
CA ILE A 34 -1.62 5.28 -0.92
C ILE A 34 -3.00 4.66 -1.16
N MET A 35 -4.01 4.99 -0.33
CA MET A 35 -5.37 4.47 -0.48
C MET A 35 -6.12 5.04 -1.70
N GLU A 36 -5.81 6.29 -2.07
CA GLU A 36 -6.40 6.98 -3.23
C GLU A 36 -5.62 6.75 -4.53
N SER A 37 -4.43 6.15 -4.44
CA SER A 37 -3.63 5.70 -5.59
C SER A 37 -4.35 4.60 -6.38
N MET A 38 -4.45 4.78 -7.70
CA MET A 38 -5.07 3.81 -8.60
C MET A 38 -4.12 2.64 -8.88
N HIS A 39 -4.39 1.51 -8.25
CA HIS A 39 -3.67 0.26 -8.49
C HIS A 39 -4.33 -0.50 -9.66
N PRO A 40 -3.55 -1.08 -10.60
CA PRO A 40 -4.11 -1.85 -11.70
C PRO A 40 -4.87 -3.09 -11.21
N HIS A 41 -6.01 -3.39 -11.82
CA HIS A 41 -6.80 -4.59 -11.55
C HIS A 41 -6.76 -5.58 -12.72
N PRO A 42 -6.65 -6.91 -12.50
CA PRO A 42 -6.36 -7.60 -11.24
C PRO A 42 -4.85 -7.76 -11.01
N THR A 43 -4.29 -7.23 -9.92
CA THR A 43 -2.86 -7.37 -9.59
C THR A 43 -2.57 -7.50 -8.10
N LEU A 44 -1.37 -8.00 -7.77
CA LEU A 44 -0.93 -8.11 -6.38
C LEU A 44 -0.70 -6.76 -5.70
N SER A 45 -0.49 -5.67 -6.45
CA SER A 45 -0.29 -4.34 -5.85
C SER A 45 -1.57 -3.79 -5.22
N GLU A 46 -2.75 -4.25 -5.64
CA GLU A 46 -4.02 -3.95 -4.96
C GLU A 46 -3.97 -4.32 -3.47
N ALA A 47 -3.16 -5.30 -3.07
CA ALA A 47 -2.98 -5.67 -1.67
C ALA A 47 -2.33 -4.55 -0.84
N VAL A 48 -1.46 -3.71 -1.42
CA VAL A 48 -0.84 -2.56 -0.72
C VAL A 48 -1.88 -1.49 -0.45
N MET A 49 -2.71 -1.17 -1.45
CA MET A 49 -3.84 -0.26 -1.33
C MET A 49 -4.84 -0.75 -0.27
N GLU A 50 -5.29 -1.99 -0.37
CA GLU A 50 -6.30 -2.55 0.53
C GLU A 50 -5.76 -2.74 1.95
N ALA A 51 -4.50 -3.16 2.13
CA ALA A 51 -3.88 -3.21 3.46
C ALA A 51 -3.80 -1.82 4.11
N THR A 52 -3.57 -0.78 3.31
CA THR A 52 -3.61 0.59 3.83
C THR A 52 -5.04 0.98 4.22
N ARG A 53 -6.04 0.66 3.40
CA ARG A 53 -7.47 0.87 3.74
C ARG A 53 -7.91 0.15 5.01
N ASP A 54 -7.44 -1.08 5.21
CA ASP A 54 -7.67 -1.84 6.42
C ASP A 54 -7.09 -1.13 7.67
N ALA A 55 -5.87 -0.61 7.56
CA ALA A 55 -5.25 0.15 8.65
C ALA A 55 -6.05 1.40 9.06
N TYR A 56 -6.87 1.96 8.16
CA TYR A 56 -7.80 3.06 8.44
C TYR A 56 -9.24 2.61 8.72
N GLY A 57 -9.52 1.31 8.72
CA GLY A 57 -10.85 0.74 8.99
C GLY A 57 -11.87 0.96 7.86
N GLN A 58 -11.40 1.12 6.62
CA GLN A 58 -12.24 1.33 5.44
C GLN A 58 -11.97 0.32 4.30
N PRO A 59 -11.86 -0.98 4.57
CA PRO A 59 -11.61 -1.95 3.51
C PRO A 59 -12.78 -2.11 2.55
N ILE A 60 -12.47 -2.55 1.33
CA ILE A 60 -13.49 -2.92 0.33
C ILE A 60 -13.48 -4.44 0.09
N ASN A 61 -12.31 -5.06 0.07
CA ASN A 61 -12.14 -6.44 -0.39
C ASN A 61 -11.66 -7.42 0.70
N ILE A 62 -11.86 -7.08 1.99
CA ILE A 62 -11.56 -7.94 3.15
C ILE A 62 -12.72 -8.02 4.14
#